data_AF-V4LZ29-F1
#
_entry.id   AF-V4LZ29-F1
#
_cell.length_a   1.000
_cell.length_b   1.000
_cell.length_c   1.000
_cell.angle_alpha   90.00
_cell.angle_beta   90.00
_cell.angle_gamma   90.00
#
_symmetry.space_group_name_H-M   'P 1'
#
loop_
_entity.id
_entity.type
_entity.pdbx_description
1 polymer ?
#
loop_
_entity_poly.entity_id
_entity_poly.type
_entity_poly.pdbx_seq_one_letter_code
_entity_poly.pdbx_strand_id
1 'polypeptide(L)'
;MYLEVADHGSLPFGWKRHVRYLINLVNQNTVKDSKLNGLEWFDEHSFRSDLKVFPMKDILNKESGFLVNGELKIVAEVEVLEVIGKLDVAETTLTIVEDVYGFQILSSQVEVACHMFERHPEIASEFRSKNPNLRTGYMSLLLGLIETLCQSPHELHKADLAVAYDALRSLTYAGFKLDWLEKKLDEMSEKKEKEEAGEIRMQEIDEELKHLKQK
;
A
#
# COMPACT_ATOMS: atom_id res chain seq x y z
N MET A 1 18.16 -3.42 -25.98
CA MET A 1 18.48 -3.69 -24.57
C MET A 1 17.60 -2.78 -23.74
N TYR A 2 17.09 -3.25 -22.61
CA TYR A 2 16.21 -2.46 -21.74
C TYR A 2 16.58 -2.71 -20.28
N LEU A 3 16.20 -1.78 -19.41
CA LEU A 3 16.17 -1.96 -17.97
C LEU A 3 14.71 -2.04 -17.54
N GLU A 4 14.36 -3.03 -16.73
CA GLU A 4 12.99 -3.27 -16.27
C GLU A 4 12.96 -3.60 -14.79
N VAL A 5 11.92 -3.13 -14.10
CA VAL A 5 11.63 -3.52 -12.73
C VAL A 5 11.01 -4.92 -12.73
N ALA A 6 11.74 -5.87 -12.14
CA ALA A 6 11.27 -7.24 -11.95
C ALA A 6 10.02 -7.27 -11.06
N ASP A 7 9.08 -8.18 -11.38
CA ASP A 7 7.85 -8.41 -10.65
C ASP A 7 7.01 -7.14 -10.41
N HIS A 8 7.09 -6.15 -11.33
CA HIS A 8 6.40 -4.87 -11.19
C HIS A 8 4.86 -5.00 -11.06
N GLY A 9 4.27 -6.08 -11.58
CA GLY A 9 2.83 -6.37 -11.41
C GLY A 9 2.44 -6.84 -10.00
N SER A 10 3.40 -7.25 -9.18
CA SER A 10 3.19 -7.61 -7.77
C SER A 10 3.42 -6.42 -6.84
N LEU A 11 4.00 -5.32 -7.33
CA LEU A 11 4.26 -4.13 -6.54
C LEU A 11 2.95 -3.40 -6.20
N PRO A 12 2.86 -2.78 -5.01
CA PRO A 12 1.63 -2.11 -4.57
C PRO A 12 1.30 -0.91 -5.43
N PHE A 13 0.03 -0.53 -5.43
CA PHE A 13 -0.41 0.65 -6.16
C PHE A 13 0.36 1.93 -5.73
N GLY A 14 0.77 2.75 -6.70
CA GLY A 14 1.51 4.00 -6.50
C GLY A 14 3.02 3.85 -6.32
N TRP A 15 3.60 2.67 -6.58
CA TRP A 15 5.04 2.46 -6.41
C TRP A 15 5.88 3.30 -7.37
N LYS A 16 7.02 3.82 -6.88
CA LYS A 16 8.06 4.45 -7.71
C LYS A 16 9.46 4.07 -7.23
N ARG A 17 10.40 3.92 -8.16
CA ARG A 17 11.81 3.60 -7.88
C ARG A 17 12.70 4.61 -8.60
N HIS A 18 13.45 5.41 -7.85
CA HIS A 18 14.48 6.28 -8.41
C HIS A 18 15.78 5.51 -8.48
N VAL A 19 16.27 5.28 -9.68
CA VAL A 19 17.39 4.38 -9.93
C VAL A 19 18.47 5.10 -10.72
N ARG A 20 19.69 5.03 -10.21
CA ARG A 20 20.90 5.30 -10.97
C ARG A 20 21.44 3.98 -11.48
N TYR A 21 21.78 3.91 -12.76
CA TYR A 21 22.37 2.71 -13.33
C TYR A 21 23.61 3.02 -14.17
N LEU A 22 24.49 2.03 -14.24
CA LEU A 22 25.64 1.98 -15.13
C LEU A 22 25.65 0.61 -15.81
N ILE A 23 25.52 0.61 -17.13
CA ILE A 23 25.52 -0.59 -17.97
C ILE A 23 26.78 -0.57 -18.81
N ASN A 24 27.62 -1.57 -18.58
CA ASN A 24 28.89 -1.78 -19.23
C ASN A 24 28.76 -2.96 -20.20
N LEU A 25 28.94 -2.69 -21.49
CA LEU A 25 29.19 -3.72 -22.48
C LEU A 25 30.68 -4.06 -22.41
N VAL A 26 30.99 -5.28 -21.97
CA VAL A 26 32.37 -5.69 -21.71
C VAL A 26 33.03 -6.11 -23.02
N ASN A 27 34.14 -5.45 -23.35
CA ASN A 27 35.01 -5.89 -24.43
C ASN A 27 35.91 -7.01 -23.92
N GLN A 28 35.64 -8.22 -24.39
CA GLN A 28 36.30 -9.44 -23.93
C GLN A 28 37.75 -9.56 -24.45
N ASN A 29 38.14 -8.72 -25.41
CA ASN A 29 39.48 -8.68 -26.00
C ASN A 29 40.32 -7.47 -25.52
N THR A 30 39.90 -6.78 -24.45
CA THR A 30 40.62 -5.71 -23.70
C THR A 30 40.70 -4.31 -24.35
N VAL A 31 40.07 -4.08 -25.51
CA VAL A 31 40.38 -2.89 -26.33
C VAL A 31 39.63 -1.61 -25.90
N LYS A 32 38.40 -1.71 -25.37
CA LYS A 32 37.62 -0.62 -24.73
C LYS A 32 36.20 -1.09 -24.40
N ASP A 33 35.74 -0.89 -23.17
CA ASP A 33 34.34 -1.11 -22.80
C ASP A 33 33.46 0.03 -23.30
N SER A 34 32.19 -0.28 -23.58
CA SER A 34 31.16 0.74 -23.86
C SER A 34 30.27 0.91 -22.63
N LYS A 35 30.08 2.14 -22.18
CA LYS A 35 29.36 2.45 -20.94
C LYS A 35 28.14 3.31 -21.23
N LEU A 36 27.02 2.96 -20.62
CA LEU A 36 25.80 3.75 -20.60
C LEU A 36 25.40 3.98 -19.15
N ASN A 37 25.29 5.24 -18.74
CA ASN A 37 24.75 5.60 -17.44
C ASN A 37 23.39 6.29 -17.60
N GLY A 38 22.59 6.20 -16.55
CA GLY A 38 21.30 6.86 -16.50
C GLY A 38 20.84 7.09 -15.07
N LEU A 39 19.88 8.00 -14.95
CA LEU A 39 19.16 8.31 -13.73
C LEU A 39 17.69 8.43 -14.12
N GLU A 40 16.86 7.55 -13.57
CA GLU A 40 15.49 7.41 -14.05
C GLU A 40 14.54 7.00 -12.94
N TRP A 41 13.29 7.43 -13.07
CA TRP A 41 12.19 6.99 -12.24
C TRP A 41 11.42 5.88 -12.95
N PHE A 42 11.22 4.76 -12.25
CA PHE A 42 10.35 3.67 -12.69
C PHE A 42 9.07 3.68 -11.86
N ASP A 43 7.93 3.45 -12.51
CA ASP A 43 6.61 3.36 -11.87
C ASP A 43 5.68 2.42 -12.66
N GLU A 44 4.42 2.32 -12.26
CA GLU A 44 3.39 1.47 -12.89
C GLU A 44 3.21 1.72 -14.39
N HIS A 45 3.45 2.94 -14.85
CA HIS A 45 3.29 3.33 -16.24
C HIS A 45 4.63 3.29 -17.00
N SER A 46 5.75 3.37 -16.27
CA SER A 46 7.12 3.51 -16.79
C SER A 46 8.06 2.48 -16.14
N PHE A 47 7.64 1.22 -16.04
CA PHE A 47 8.41 0.15 -15.39
C PHE A 47 9.55 -0.41 -16.24
N ARG A 48 9.64 0.01 -17.50
CA ARG A 48 10.68 -0.39 -18.46
C ARG A 48 11.22 0.83 -19.18
N SER A 49 12.54 0.89 -19.30
CA SER A 49 13.28 1.91 -20.04
C SER A 49 14.12 1.29 -21.15
N ASP A 50 13.92 1.78 -22.38
CA ASP A 50 14.69 1.35 -23.54
C ASP A 50 16.05 2.05 -23.59
N LEU A 51 17.11 1.25 -23.58
CA LEU A 51 18.49 1.73 -23.59
C LEU A 51 18.93 1.97 -25.03
N LYS A 52 18.63 3.16 -25.56
CA LYS A 52 18.79 3.51 -26.98
C LYS A 52 20.24 3.65 -27.48
N VAL A 53 21.26 3.47 -26.64
CA VAL A 53 22.59 4.07 -26.86
C VAL A 53 23.69 3.08 -27.28
N PHE A 54 23.43 1.78 -27.42
CA PHE A 54 24.50 0.87 -27.84
C PHE A 54 24.63 0.76 -29.37
N PRO A 55 25.83 0.97 -29.94
CA PRO A 55 26.05 0.86 -31.38
C PRO A 55 26.02 -0.62 -31.82
N MET A 56 24.83 -1.10 -32.19
CA MET A 56 24.59 -2.49 -32.61
C MET A 56 25.55 -2.97 -33.71
N LYS A 57 25.98 -2.07 -34.60
CA LYS A 57 26.96 -2.37 -35.66
C LYS A 57 28.32 -2.78 -35.08
N ASP A 58 28.73 -2.17 -33.99
CA ASP A 58 30.01 -2.45 -33.34
C ASP A 58 29.91 -3.77 -32.56
N ILE A 59 28.79 -4.02 -31.87
CA ILE A 59 28.57 -5.27 -31.14
C ILE A 59 28.62 -6.48 -32.07
N LEU A 60 27.97 -6.38 -33.24
CA LEU A 60 27.89 -7.47 -34.22
C LEU A 60 29.18 -7.66 -35.03
N ASN A 61 30.11 -6.71 -34.96
CA ASN A 61 31.41 -6.88 -35.61
C ASN A 61 32.27 -7.86 -34.80
N LYS A 62 32.63 -8.99 -35.41
CA LYS A 62 33.47 -10.03 -34.80
C LYS A 62 34.87 -9.53 -34.38
N GLU A 63 35.34 -8.45 -35.00
CA GLU A 63 36.64 -7.84 -34.70
C GLU A 63 36.56 -6.83 -33.55
N SER A 64 35.34 -6.43 -33.13
CA SER A 64 35.16 -5.42 -32.07
C SER A 64 35.59 -5.89 -30.68
N GLY A 65 35.60 -7.20 -30.45
CA GLY A 65 35.88 -7.81 -29.16
C GLY A 65 34.70 -7.84 -28.18
N PHE A 66 33.52 -7.33 -28.54
CA PHE A 66 32.33 -7.46 -27.68
C PHE A 66 31.67 -8.84 -27.76
N LEU A 67 31.59 -9.41 -28.96
CA LEU A 67 31.01 -10.72 -29.22
C LEU A 67 32.12 -11.76 -29.42
N VAL A 68 32.38 -12.60 -28.43
CA VAL A 68 33.40 -13.66 -28.49
C VAL A 68 32.70 -15.01 -28.42
N ASN A 69 32.98 -15.89 -29.39
CA ASN A 69 32.31 -17.20 -29.52
C ASN A 69 30.77 -17.14 -29.57
N GLY A 70 30.20 -16.01 -30.01
CA GLY A 70 28.75 -15.79 -30.02
C GLY A 70 28.17 -15.34 -28.68
N GLU A 71 29.00 -15.15 -27.65
CA GLU A 71 28.59 -14.69 -26.33
C GLU A 71 28.88 -13.19 -26.14
N LEU A 72 27.93 -12.49 -25.52
CA LEU A 72 28.02 -11.07 -25.18
C LEU A 72 27.97 -10.93 -23.66
N LYS A 73 28.93 -10.21 -23.08
CA LYS A 73 28.96 -9.95 -21.64
C LYS A 73 28.49 -8.53 -21.32
N ILE A 74 27.45 -8.43 -20.50
CA ILE A 74 26.87 -7.18 -20.03
C ILE A 74 26.98 -7.17 -18.51
N VAL A 75 27.52 -6.08 -17.95
CA VAL A 75 27.57 -5.84 -16.51
C VAL A 75 26.69 -4.63 -16.22
N ALA A 76 25.68 -4.81 -15.38
CA ALA A 76 24.81 -3.74 -14.94
C ALA A 76 25.01 -3.50 -13.45
N GLU A 77 25.37 -2.26 -13.10
CA GLU A 77 25.37 -1.75 -11.75
C GLU A 77 24.11 -0.90 -11.58
N VAL A 78 23.30 -1.20 -10.57
CA VAL A 78 22.01 -0.55 -10.34
C VAL A 78 21.97 -0.11 -8.88
N GLU A 79 21.88 1.19 -8.67
CA GLU A 79 21.79 1.84 -7.37
C GLU A 79 20.38 2.42 -7.21
N VAL A 80 19.63 1.92 -6.24
CA VAL A 80 18.31 2.46 -5.91
C VAL A 80 18.52 3.61 -4.93
N LEU A 81 18.23 4.83 -5.39
CA LEU A 81 18.42 6.05 -4.61
C LEU A 81 17.22 6.33 -3.71
N GLU A 82 16.01 6.06 -4.21
CA GLU A 82 14.76 6.36 -3.54
C GLU A 82 13.69 5.34 -3.93
N VAL A 83 12.84 4.98 -2.97
CA VAL A 83 11.72 4.06 -3.17
C VAL A 83 10.48 4.68 -2.57
N ILE A 84 9.41 4.72 -3.36
CA ILE A 84 8.05 5.09 -2.95
C ILE A 84 7.19 3.83 -3.10
N GLY A 85 6.41 3.50 -2.07
CA GLY A 85 5.62 2.26 -2.00
C GLY A 85 6.35 1.10 -1.31
N LYS A 86 5.59 0.06 -0.93
CA LYS A 86 6.08 -1.11 -0.18
C LYS A 86 7.15 -1.87 -0.99
N LEU A 87 8.34 -2.03 -0.42
CA LEU A 87 9.44 -2.80 -0.97
C LEU A 87 9.30 -4.27 -0.54
N ASP A 88 9.16 -5.20 -1.48
CA ASP A 88 9.09 -6.66 -1.23
C ASP A 88 10.47 -7.31 -1.03
N VAL A 89 11.48 -6.54 -0.60
CA VAL A 89 12.74 -7.13 -0.14
C VAL A 89 12.61 -7.35 1.37
N ALA A 90 12.72 -8.60 1.79
CA ALA A 90 12.82 -8.98 3.19
C ALA A 90 14.12 -8.44 3.80
N GLU A 91 14.15 -7.14 4.09
CA GLU A 91 15.15 -6.53 4.94
C GLU A 91 14.43 -5.55 5.86
N THR A 92 14.25 -6.00 7.10
CA THR A 92 13.76 -5.28 8.29
C THR A 92 12.82 -4.11 8.00
N THR A 93 11.51 -4.38 8.04
CA THR A 93 10.42 -3.39 8.05
C THR A 93 10.80 -2.11 8.80
N LEU A 94 11.33 -1.11 8.10
CA LEU A 94 11.26 0.26 8.55
C LEU A 94 9.82 0.65 8.29
N THR A 95 9.02 0.56 9.33
CA THR A 95 7.70 1.16 9.42
C THR A 95 7.87 2.65 9.10
N ILE A 96 7.75 3.03 7.82
CA ILE A 96 7.88 4.43 7.41
C ILE A 96 6.68 5.16 8.02
N VAL A 97 7.01 6.03 8.98
CA VAL A 97 6.04 6.88 9.66
C VAL A 97 6.14 8.28 9.09
N GLU A 98 5.03 8.81 8.61
CA GLU A 98 4.90 10.15 8.07
C GLU A 98 4.12 11.02 9.05
N ASP A 99 4.47 12.32 9.11
CA ASP A 99 3.75 13.29 9.94
C ASP A 99 2.60 13.92 9.13
N VAL A 100 1.37 13.62 9.53
CA VAL A 100 0.15 14.15 8.93
C VAL A 100 -0.62 14.90 10.00
N TYR A 101 -0.74 16.22 9.84
CA TYR A 101 -1.37 17.13 10.82
C TYR A 101 -0.79 16.99 12.24
N GLY A 102 0.52 16.74 12.35
CA GLY A 102 1.24 16.54 13.61
C GLY A 102 1.08 15.15 14.21
N PHE A 103 0.54 14.19 13.45
CA PHE A 103 0.40 12.81 13.88
C PHE A 103 1.32 11.90 13.08
N GLN A 104 2.08 11.04 13.76
CA GLN A 104 2.90 10.04 13.08
C GLN A 104 2.02 8.83 12.74
N ILE A 105 1.86 8.56 11.45
CA ILE A 105 1.07 7.43 10.92
C ILE A 105 1.85 6.67 9.86
N LEU A 106 1.48 5.42 9.60
CA LEU A 106 2.11 4.61 8.55
C LEU A 106 1.90 5.24 7.18
N SER A 107 2.92 5.21 6.31
CA SER A 107 2.78 5.70 4.92
C SER A 107 1.58 5.11 4.20
N SER A 108 1.25 3.83 4.45
CA SER A 108 0.08 3.15 3.86
C SER A 108 -1.27 3.70 4.32
N GLN A 109 -1.30 4.51 5.39
CA GLN A 109 -2.51 5.10 5.97
C GLN A 109 -2.60 6.62 5.72
N VAL A 110 -1.59 7.22 5.10
CA VAL A 110 -1.51 8.67 4.87
C VAL A 110 -2.67 9.19 4.04
N GLU A 111 -2.99 8.52 2.93
CA GLU A 111 -4.07 8.95 2.03
C GLU A 111 -5.44 8.91 2.73
N VAL A 112 -5.72 7.85 3.49
CA VAL A 112 -6.95 7.70 4.28
C VAL A 112 -7.05 8.80 5.33
N ALA A 113 -5.96 9.08 6.05
CA ALA A 113 -5.93 10.13 7.05
C ALA A 113 -6.12 11.53 6.43
N CYS A 114 -5.45 11.83 5.32
CA CYS A 114 -5.58 13.09 4.60
C CYS A 114 -7.03 13.33 4.14
N HIS A 115 -7.64 12.37 3.45
CA HIS A 115 -9.02 12.49 3.00
C HIS A 115 -10.03 12.64 4.15
N MET A 116 -9.78 11.94 5.27
CA MET A 116 -10.59 12.09 6.47
C MET A 116 -10.54 13.54 7.00
N PHE A 117 -9.35 14.11 7.16
CA PHE A 117 -9.20 15.49 7.65
C PHE A 117 -9.70 16.54 6.65
N GLU A 118 -9.60 16.30 5.34
CA GLU A 118 -10.17 17.19 4.32
C GLU A 118 -11.70 17.24 4.39
N ARG A 119 -12.34 16.08 4.60
CA ARG A 119 -13.79 15.97 4.66
C ARG A 119 -14.36 16.43 5.99
N HIS A 120 -13.59 16.26 7.06
CA HIS A 120 -13.97 16.53 8.45
C HIS A 120 -12.83 17.25 9.18
N PRO A 121 -12.54 18.52 8.85
CA PRO A 121 -11.44 19.29 9.44
C PRO A 121 -11.60 19.51 10.95
N GLU A 122 -12.83 19.39 11.47
CA GLU A 122 -13.16 19.53 12.89
C GLU A 122 -12.68 18.36 13.77
N ILE A 123 -12.31 17.22 13.19
CA ILE A 123 -12.03 15.95 13.88
C ILE A 123 -11.11 16.11 15.09
N ALA A 124 -10.00 16.83 14.94
CA ALA A 124 -9.01 17.01 16.00
C ALA A 124 -8.97 18.46 16.53
N SER A 125 -10.03 19.24 16.31
CA SER A 125 -10.06 20.68 16.63
C SER A 125 -9.89 20.99 18.13
N GLU A 126 -10.33 20.10 19.01
CA GLU A 126 -10.20 20.24 20.47
C GLU A 126 -9.14 19.32 21.08
N PHE A 127 -8.48 18.50 20.26
CA PHE A 127 -7.43 17.59 20.71
C PHE A 127 -6.14 18.38 21.00
N ARG A 128 -5.69 18.37 22.27
CA ARG A 128 -4.57 19.22 22.73
C ARG A 128 -3.32 18.46 23.17
N SER A 129 -3.26 17.14 23.00
CA SER A 129 -2.08 16.38 23.43
C SER A 129 -0.85 16.78 22.61
N LYS A 130 0.23 17.13 23.32
CA LYS A 130 1.55 17.40 22.75
C LYS A 130 2.48 16.18 22.78
N ASN A 131 2.08 15.10 23.46
CA ASN A 131 2.91 13.90 23.60
C ASN A 131 2.83 13.06 22.31
N PRO A 132 3.94 12.88 21.56
CA PRO A 132 3.92 12.17 20.28
C PRO A 132 3.32 10.76 20.36
N ASN A 133 3.64 10.00 21.41
CA ASN A 133 3.14 8.63 21.58
C ASN A 133 1.62 8.60 21.75
N LEU A 134 1.06 9.55 22.50
CA LEU A 134 -0.39 9.66 22.66
C LEU A 134 -1.05 10.06 21.33
N ARG A 135 -0.44 11.00 20.59
CA ARG A 135 -0.94 11.42 19.28
C ARG A 135 -1.01 10.23 18.31
N THR A 136 0.08 9.46 18.21
CA THR A 136 0.13 8.24 17.40
C THR A 136 -0.91 7.21 17.87
N GLY A 137 -0.99 6.93 19.17
CA GLY A 137 -1.95 5.97 19.70
C GLY A 137 -3.41 6.33 19.38
N TYR A 138 -3.78 7.60 19.54
CA TYR A 138 -5.12 8.07 19.19
C TYR A 138 -5.39 8.00 17.68
N MET A 139 -4.42 8.33 16.82
CA MET A 139 -4.62 8.19 15.38
C MET A 139 -4.73 6.74 14.93
N SER A 140 -3.90 5.84 15.48
CA SER A 140 -4.03 4.41 15.20
C SER A 140 -5.42 3.91 15.62
N LEU A 141 -5.92 4.36 16.78
CA LEU A 141 -7.27 4.01 17.24
C LEU A 141 -8.37 4.55 16.32
N LEU A 142 -8.26 5.81 15.88
CA LEU A 142 -9.22 6.43 14.95
C LEU A 142 -9.22 5.74 13.58
N LEU A 143 -8.05 5.43 13.04
CA LEU A 143 -7.93 4.74 11.76
C LEU A 143 -8.47 3.31 11.84
N GLY A 144 -8.20 2.59 12.93
CA GLY A 144 -8.77 1.27 13.17
C GLY A 144 -10.29 1.31 13.26
N LEU A 145 -10.86 2.34 13.90
CA LEU A 145 -12.31 2.53 13.97
C LEU A 145 -12.94 2.79 12.58
N ILE A 146 -12.27 3.57 11.73
CA ILE A 146 -12.71 3.78 10.34
C ILE A 146 -12.63 2.47 9.55
N GLU A 147 -11.55 1.71 9.72
CA GLU A 147 -11.37 0.40 9.07
C GLU A 147 -12.49 -0.57 9.46
N THR A 148 -12.86 -0.64 10.74
CA THR A 148 -14.02 -1.42 11.21
C THR A 148 -15.31 -1.00 10.51
N LEU A 149 -15.55 0.30 10.33
CA LEU A 149 -16.73 0.82 9.62
C LEU A 149 -16.71 0.58 8.11
N CYS A 150 -15.55 0.27 7.53
CA CYS A 150 -15.41 -0.10 6.12
C CYS A 150 -15.69 -1.59 5.87
N GLN A 151 -15.73 -2.43 6.91
CA GLN A 151 -16.01 -3.85 6.76
C GLN A 151 -17.47 -4.10 6.37
N SER A 152 -17.71 -5.25 5.73
CA SER A 152 -19.08 -5.65 5.41
C SER A 152 -19.83 -6.02 6.70
N PRO A 153 -21.14 -5.72 6.81
CA PRO A 153 -21.94 -6.13 7.97
C PRO A 153 -21.88 -7.65 8.24
N HIS A 154 -21.75 -8.47 7.20
CA HIS A 154 -21.64 -9.93 7.31
C HIS A 154 -20.35 -10.38 8.02
N GLU A 155 -19.22 -9.73 7.75
CA GLU A 155 -17.91 -10.06 8.34
C GLU A 155 -17.73 -9.49 9.75
N LEU A 156 -18.58 -8.54 10.13
CA LEU A 156 -18.42 -7.78 11.37
C LEU A 156 -19.16 -8.45 12.54
N HIS A 157 -18.46 -8.70 13.65
CA HIS A 157 -19.09 -9.30 14.84
C HIS A 157 -19.62 -8.24 15.80
N LYS A 158 -20.64 -8.61 16.60
CA LYS A 158 -21.17 -7.73 17.67
C LYS A 158 -20.10 -7.30 18.68
N ALA A 159 -19.11 -8.16 18.95
CA ALA A 159 -17.99 -7.82 19.81
C ALA A 159 -17.14 -6.68 19.22
N ASP A 160 -16.96 -6.65 17.90
CA ASP A 160 -16.21 -5.61 17.20
C ASP A 160 -16.94 -4.26 17.28
N LEU A 161 -18.28 -4.26 17.20
CA LEU A 161 -19.09 -3.06 17.44
C LEU A 161 -18.89 -2.51 18.85
N ALA A 162 -18.88 -3.36 19.87
CA ALA A 162 -18.65 -2.92 21.24
C ALA A 162 -17.26 -2.27 21.42
N VAL A 163 -16.23 -2.88 20.84
CA VAL A 163 -14.87 -2.33 20.82
C VAL A 163 -14.83 -1.00 20.07
N ALA A 164 -15.56 -0.88 18.96
CA ALA A 164 -15.67 0.36 18.19
C ALA A 164 -16.32 1.49 19.01
N TYR A 165 -17.39 1.21 19.77
CA TYR A 165 -18.00 2.20 20.68
C TYR A 165 -17.05 2.62 21.81
N ASP A 166 -16.30 1.68 22.39
CA ASP A 166 -15.29 1.99 23.42
C ASP A 166 -14.14 2.85 22.85
N ALA A 167 -13.70 2.57 21.62
CA ALA A 167 -12.71 3.37 20.91
C ALA A 167 -13.22 4.78 20.63
N LEU A 168 -14.45 4.91 20.11
CA LEU A 168 -15.12 6.18 19.87
C LEU A 168 -15.20 7.02 21.15
N ARG A 169 -15.68 6.44 22.26
CA ARG A 169 -15.75 7.14 23.56
C ARG A 169 -14.38 7.63 24.02
N SER A 170 -13.33 6.81 23.84
CA SER A 170 -11.97 7.16 24.23
C SER A 170 -11.41 8.33 23.41
N LEU A 171 -11.71 8.38 22.11
CA LEU A 171 -11.33 9.47 21.22
C LEU A 171 -12.10 10.75 21.55
N THR A 172 -13.42 10.67 21.76
CA THR A 172 -14.23 11.82 22.14
C THR A 172 -13.78 12.42 23.47
N TYR A 173 -13.45 11.58 24.46
CA TYR A 173 -12.88 12.05 25.73
C TYR A 173 -11.54 12.78 25.56
N ALA A 174 -10.74 12.38 24.56
CA ALA A 174 -9.49 13.04 24.24
C ALA A 174 -9.66 14.39 23.51
N GLY A 175 -10.90 14.75 23.13
CA GLY A 175 -11.22 15.99 22.43
C GLY A 175 -11.36 15.84 20.91
N PHE A 176 -11.54 14.62 20.40
CA PHE A 176 -11.92 14.43 19.01
C PHE A 176 -13.42 14.68 18.79
N LYS A 177 -13.78 15.35 17.70
CA LYS A 177 -15.17 15.57 17.29
C LYS A 177 -15.57 14.54 16.25
N LEU A 178 -16.31 13.52 16.68
CA LEU A 178 -16.61 12.32 15.89
C LEU A 178 -18.11 12.03 15.75
N ASP A 179 -18.97 13.05 15.87
CA ASP A 179 -20.43 12.90 15.77
C ASP A 179 -20.88 12.21 14.47
N TRP A 180 -20.19 12.49 13.36
CA TRP A 180 -20.46 11.88 12.07
C TRP A 180 -20.16 10.37 12.08
N LEU A 181 -19.17 9.95 12.86
CA LEU A 181 -18.71 8.58 12.94
C LEU A 181 -19.53 7.79 13.96
N GLU A 182 -19.97 8.42 15.05
CA GLU A 182 -20.98 7.89 15.96
C GLU A 182 -22.25 7.50 15.21
N LYS A 183 -22.80 8.43 14.41
CA LYS A 183 -23.97 8.15 13.57
C LYS A 183 -23.74 6.99 12.59
N LYS A 184 -22.54 6.88 12.02
CA LYS A 184 -22.20 5.79 11.11
C LYS A 184 -22.14 4.44 11.82
N LEU A 185 -21.68 4.42 13.07
CA LEU A 185 -21.63 3.23 13.90
C LEU A 185 -23.03 2.77 14.31
N ASP A 186 -23.93 3.70 14.64
CA ASP A 186 -25.36 3.41 14.88
C ASP A 186 -26.01 2.79 13.64
N GLU A 187 -25.83 3.42 12.47
CA GLU A 187 -26.35 2.92 11.18
C GLU A 187 -25.84 1.50 10.87
N MET A 188 -24.58 1.20 11.20
CA MET A 188 -24.01 -0.13 10.98
C MET A 188 -24.54 -1.15 11.98
N SER A 189 -24.72 -0.77 13.24
CA SER A 189 -25.33 -1.62 14.28
C SER A 189 -26.75 -2.03 13.89
N GLU A 190 -27.58 -1.09 13.44
CA GLU A 190 -28.93 -1.39 12.97
C GLU A 190 -28.95 -2.35 11.77
N LYS A 191 -27.99 -2.20 10.84
CA LYS A 191 -27.88 -3.10 9.68
C LYS A 191 -27.55 -4.51 10.13
N LYS A 192 -26.65 -4.67 11.11
CA LYS A 192 -26.27 -5.97 11.65
C LYS A 192 -27.44 -6.68 12.31
N GLU A 193 -28.24 -5.96 13.10
CA GLU A 193 -29.44 -6.54 13.73
C GLU A 193 -30.47 -7.00 12.69
N LYS A 194 -30.68 -6.21 11.63
CA LYS A 194 -31.61 -6.57 10.54
C LYS A 194 -31.15 -7.79 9.75
N GLU A 195 -29.84 -7.92 9.55
CA GLU A 195 -29.20 -9.07 8.91
C GLU A 195 -29.41 -10.35 9.74
N GLU A 196 -29.06 -10.33 11.02
CA GLU A 196 -29.24 -11.48 11.91
C GLU A 196 -30.72 -11.90 12.00
N ALA A 197 -31.64 -10.94 12.11
CA ALA A 197 -33.07 -11.23 12.08
C ALA A 197 -33.52 -11.84 10.74
N GLY A 198 -32.86 -11.49 9.63
CA GLY A 198 -33.06 -12.10 8.33
C GLY A 198 -32.57 -13.55 8.26
N GLU A 199 -31.39 -13.82 8.80
CA GLU A 199 -30.81 -15.16 8.87
C GLU A 199 -31.65 -16.11 9.71
N ILE A 200 -32.12 -15.67 10.88
CA ILE A 200 -33.00 -16.46 11.76
C ILE A 200 -34.28 -16.85 11.01
N ARG A 201 -34.93 -15.90 10.35
CA ARG A 201 -36.14 -16.19 9.55
C ARG A 201 -35.88 -17.18 8.42
N MET A 202 -34.72 -17.11 7.77
CA MET A 202 -34.36 -18.02 6.69
C MET A 202 -34.16 -19.45 7.23
N GLN A 203 -33.56 -19.60 8.41
CA GLN A 203 -33.40 -20.88 9.09
C GLN A 203 -34.75 -21.49 9.49
N GLU A 204 -35.67 -20.68 10.05
CA GLU A 204 -37.02 -21.12 10.40
C GLU A 204 -37.78 -21.67 9.16
N ILE A 205 -37.74 -20.95 8.04
CA ILE A 205 -38.36 -21.38 6.78
C ILE A 205 -37.73 -22.68 6.26
N ASP A 206 -36.41 -22.82 6.34
CA ASP A 206 -35.71 -24.05 5.92
C ASP A 206 -36.09 -25.26 6.78
N GLU A 207 -36.32 -25.07 8.08
CA GLU A 207 -36.81 -26.10 9.00
C GLU A 207 -38.26 -26.51 8.68
N GLU A 208 -39.16 -25.54 8.46
CA GLU A 208 -40.54 -25.80 8.05
C GLU A 208 -40.58 -26.58 6.72
N LEU A 209 -39.77 -26.19 5.73
CA LEU A 209 -39.67 -26.89 4.45
C LEU A 209 -39.17 -28.33 4.59
N LYS A 210 -38.21 -28.60 5.48
CA LYS A 210 -37.75 -29.96 5.77
C LYS A 210 -38.87 -30.81 6.36
N HIS A 211 -39.66 -30.25 7.28
CA HIS A 211 -40.77 -30.95 7.91
C HIS A 211 -41.91 -31.26 6.92
N LEU A 212 -42.16 -30.37 5.96
CA LEU A 212 -43.15 -30.61 4.89
C LEU A 212 -42.73 -31.68 3.89
N LYS A 213 -41.44 -31.85 3.63
CA LYS A 213 -40.91 -32.90 2.72
C LYS A 213 -40.90 -34.31 3.32
N GLN A 214 -41.09 -34.44 4.64
CA GLN A 214 -41.09 -35.73 5.35
C GLN A 214 -42.50 -36.29 5.59
N LYS A 215 -43.56 -35.60 5.13
CA LYS A 215 -44.97 -36.00 5.29
C LYS A 215 -45.58 -36.37 3.93
#